data_AF-A0A7S3HCH3-F1
#
_entry.id   AF-A0A7S3HCH3-F1
#
_cell.length_a   1.000
_cell.length_b   1.000
_cell.length_c   1.000
_cell.angle_alpha   90.00
_cell.angle_beta   90.00
_cell.angle_gamma   90.00
#
_symmetry.space_group_name_H-M   'P 1'
#
loop_
_entity.id
_entity.type
_entity.pdbx_description
1 polymer ?
#
loop_
_entity_poly.entity_id
_entity_poly.type
_entity_poly.pdbx_seq_one_letter_code
_entity_poly.pdbx_strand_id
1 'polypeptide(L)'
;KAGAMQWLVQSLVQNLEVEKDQPSPLLGASSGFMLNLGAVMLQLAHPVIADAEKLKKVDLFYLFANEGKVVFPDDLTKLMPLAYFSSLTSAAGSLPPPAPPAAAASTAEFNFITQSFFLCWRALHLGVVPQCNRYENILRGLNHHHAGLETNDPHAMHYLVLKFGTDAQLLSPDLLQEIVLFCSAASTKLIDTLEPPQHAKNAMDVSAGEVEVNYQDWLCTPEQLTADQKHVLLNLPEHLVDDIMTMLIFVARTDPAILKTASMDSTLSLIVFFLRRPWAIQKPHLRAKFGLTLFHVFLPASARSRGDMWSQNTPVDGPHTNLLSTHIMAQRYMSPGLLLLYG
;
A
#
# COMPACT_ATOMS: atom_id res chain seq x y z
N LYS A 1 27.78 9.84 -4.41
CA LYS A 1 26.50 9.18 -4.79
C LYS A 1 26.45 7.72 -4.31
N ALA A 2 27.41 6.85 -4.69
CA ALA A 2 27.42 5.43 -4.26
C ALA A 2 27.45 5.24 -2.73
N GLY A 3 28.32 5.94 -2.01
CA GLY A 3 28.39 5.84 -0.54
C GLY A 3 27.11 6.29 0.19
N ALA A 4 26.37 7.25 -0.37
CA ALA A 4 25.11 7.69 0.20
C ALA A 4 24.01 6.62 0.03
N MET A 5 23.94 5.98 -1.15
CA MET A 5 23.00 4.87 -1.37
C MET A 5 23.32 3.66 -0.50
N GLN A 6 24.60 3.33 -0.35
CA GLN A 6 25.02 2.26 0.55
C GLN A 6 24.62 2.55 2.01
N TRP A 7 24.81 3.80 2.46
CA TRP A 7 24.39 4.22 3.79
C TRP A 7 22.86 4.13 3.97
N LEU A 8 22.07 4.51 2.95
CA LEU A 8 20.61 4.39 2.98
C LEU A 8 20.17 2.92 3.09
N VAL A 9 20.76 2.03 2.28
CA VAL A 9 20.48 0.59 2.34
C VAL A 9 20.83 0.03 3.72
N GLN A 10 22.03 0.33 4.23
CA GLN A 10 22.46 -0.13 5.56
C GLN A 10 21.55 0.40 6.67
N SER A 11 21.12 1.65 6.57
CA SER A 11 20.20 2.26 7.54
C SER A 11 18.86 1.52 7.59
N LEU A 12 18.36 1.01 6.46
CA LEU A 12 17.13 0.23 6.43
C LEU A 12 17.33 -1.18 7.01
N VAL A 13 18.40 -1.86 6.59
CA VAL A 13 18.69 -3.24 7.00
C VAL A 13 19.01 -3.35 8.50
N GLN A 14 19.64 -2.35 9.09
CA GLN A 14 19.96 -2.36 10.52
C GLN A 14 18.75 -2.05 11.41
N ASN A 15 17.66 -1.52 10.85
CA ASN A 15 16.48 -1.08 11.60
C ASN A 15 15.26 -1.99 11.46
N LEU A 16 15.47 -3.26 11.10
CA LEU A 16 14.39 -4.26 11.03
C LEU A 16 13.68 -4.46 12.37
N GLU A 17 14.34 -4.18 13.50
CA GLU A 17 13.71 -4.24 14.82
C GLU A 17 12.46 -3.35 14.92
N VAL A 18 12.44 -2.21 14.22
CA VAL A 18 11.35 -1.23 14.25
C VAL A 18 10.04 -1.80 13.68
N GLU A 19 10.12 -2.85 12.84
CA GLU A 19 8.97 -3.54 12.26
C GLU A 19 8.17 -4.34 13.31
N LYS A 20 8.78 -4.71 14.44
CA LYS A 20 8.11 -5.47 15.50
C LYS A 20 7.06 -4.62 16.20
N ASP A 21 6.01 -5.28 16.70
CA ASP A 21 4.95 -4.63 17.50
C ASP A 21 5.49 -3.91 18.74
N GLN A 22 6.52 -4.49 19.37
CA GLN A 22 7.22 -3.93 20.52
C GLN A 22 8.72 -3.89 20.22
N PRO A 23 9.19 -2.85 19.50
CA PRO A 23 10.59 -2.74 19.14
C PRO A 23 11.42 -2.37 20.37
N SER A 24 12.57 -3.02 20.51
CA SER A 24 13.53 -2.64 21.55
C SER A 24 14.16 -1.28 21.23
N PRO A 25 14.09 -0.28 22.15
CA PRO A 25 14.71 1.02 21.94
C PRO A 25 16.25 0.97 21.93
N LEU A 26 16.84 -0.17 22.30
CA LEU A 26 18.29 -0.40 22.28
C LEU A 26 18.79 -0.97 20.95
N LEU A 27 17.89 -1.55 20.15
CA LEU A 27 18.24 -2.27 18.92
C LEU A 27 17.71 -1.56 17.66
N GLY A 28 16.63 -0.79 17.77
CA GLY A 28 16.09 0.02 16.68
C GLY A 28 16.38 1.51 16.85
N ALA A 29 16.47 2.23 15.75
CA ALA A 29 16.55 3.67 15.75
C ALA A 29 15.25 4.31 16.27
N SER A 30 15.37 5.57 16.69
CA SER A 30 14.21 6.35 17.13
C SER A 30 13.17 6.54 16.03
N SER A 31 11.91 6.72 16.41
CA SER A 31 10.82 7.03 15.46
C SER A 31 11.11 8.29 14.64
N GLY A 32 11.71 9.32 15.25
CA GLY A 32 12.11 10.55 14.56
C GLY A 32 13.16 10.31 13.48
N PHE A 33 14.16 9.46 13.73
CA PHE A 33 15.14 9.10 12.70
C PHE A 33 14.47 8.39 11.51
N MET A 34 13.60 7.40 11.78
CA MET A 34 12.95 6.63 10.73
C MET A 34 11.95 7.46 9.91
N LEU A 35 11.20 8.36 10.56
CA LEU A 35 10.33 9.32 9.86
C LEU A 35 11.13 10.26 8.97
N ASN A 36 12.23 10.83 9.49
CA ASN A 36 13.09 11.71 8.69
C ASN A 36 13.73 10.97 7.52
N LEU A 37 14.16 9.72 7.72
CA LEU A 37 14.65 8.86 6.64
C LEU A 37 13.57 8.64 5.58
N GLY A 38 12.34 8.34 5.98
CA GLY A 38 11.18 8.24 5.09
C GLY A 38 10.94 9.52 4.28
N ALA A 39 10.96 10.68 4.94
CA ALA A 39 10.79 11.98 4.29
C ALA A 39 11.91 12.29 3.27
N VAL A 40 13.17 12.01 3.61
CA VAL A 40 14.31 12.15 2.68
C VAL A 40 14.14 11.22 1.47
N MET A 41 13.70 9.99 1.69
CA MET A 41 13.48 9.03 0.62
C MET A 41 12.31 9.40 -0.28
N LEU A 42 11.23 9.97 0.27
CA LEU A 42 10.12 10.55 -0.50
C LEU A 42 10.64 11.66 -1.43
N GLN A 43 11.44 12.59 -0.91
CA GLN A 43 12.05 13.66 -1.72
C GLN A 43 12.99 13.10 -2.80
N LEU A 44 13.74 12.05 -2.50
CA LEU A 44 14.61 11.38 -3.47
C LEU A 44 13.82 10.69 -4.59
N ALA A 45 12.68 10.08 -4.24
CA ALA A 45 11.80 9.37 -5.16
C ALA A 45 10.80 10.29 -5.88
N HIS A 46 10.58 11.52 -5.39
CA HIS A 46 9.62 12.47 -5.94
C HIS A 46 9.73 12.66 -7.48
N PRO A 47 10.93 12.82 -8.07
CA PRO A 47 11.05 12.95 -9.52
C PRO A 47 10.60 11.71 -10.30
N VAL A 48 10.59 10.53 -9.67
CA VAL A 48 10.12 9.26 -10.24
C VAL A 48 8.60 9.14 -10.08
N ILE A 49 8.07 9.55 -8.92
CA ILE A 49 6.65 9.48 -8.57
C ILE A 49 5.83 10.48 -9.41
N ALA A 50 6.35 11.69 -9.61
CA ALA A 50 5.65 12.77 -10.32
C ALA A 50 5.64 12.61 -11.85
N ASP A 51 6.52 11.78 -12.41
CA ASP A 51 6.74 11.64 -13.85
C ASP A 51 6.36 10.23 -14.32
N ALA A 52 5.23 10.14 -15.03
CA ALA A 52 4.69 8.88 -15.52
C ALA A 52 5.67 8.10 -16.42
N GLU A 53 6.56 8.78 -17.16
CA GLU A 53 7.55 8.11 -18.01
C GLU A 53 8.69 7.51 -17.20
N LYS A 54 9.13 8.18 -16.12
CA LYS A 54 10.11 7.62 -15.19
C LYS A 54 9.51 6.51 -14.36
N LEU A 55 8.26 6.66 -13.95
CA LEU A 55 7.52 5.62 -13.23
C LEU A 55 7.47 4.32 -14.04
N LYS A 56 7.27 4.38 -15.37
CA LYS A 56 7.35 3.20 -16.26
C LYS A 56 8.71 2.48 -16.25
N LYS A 57 9.81 3.14 -15.87
CA LYS A 57 11.15 2.54 -15.79
C LYS A 57 11.40 1.79 -14.48
N VAL A 58 10.51 1.93 -13.51
CA VAL A 58 10.55 1.16 -12.26
C VAL A 58 10.16 -0.28 -12.56
N ASP A 59 11.03 -1.21 -12.20
CA ASP A 59 10.88 -2.64 -12.47
C ASP A 59 10.60 -3.41 -11.17
N LEU A 60 9.44 -4.07 -11.07
CA LEU A 60 9.07 -4.90 -9.91
C LEU A 60 10.00 -6.10 -9.71
N PHE A 61 10.69 -6.57 -10.75
CA PHE A 61 11.62 -7.69 -10.64
C PHE A 61 12.84 -7.37 -9.76
N TYR A 62 13.06 -6.10 -9.40
CA TYR A 62 14.02 -5.69 -8.38
C TYR A 62 13.83 -6.45 -7.06
N LEU A 63 12.59 -6.68 -6.63
CA LEU A 63 12.28 -7.41 -5.39
C LEU A 63 12.86 -8.84 -5.38
N PHE A 64 13.08 -9.43 -6.55
CA PHE A 64 13.57 -10.79 -6.69
C PHE A 64 15.07 -10.85 -6.97
N ALA A 65 15.69 -9.71 -7.28
CA ALA A 65 17.11 -9.61 -7.55
C ALA A 65 17.93 -9.64 -6.25
N ASN A 66 19.20 -10.04 -6.35
CA ASN A 66 20.11 -10.07 -5.19
C ASN A 66 20.21 -8.71 -4.48
N GLU A 67 20.18 -7.60 -5.23
CA GLU A 67 20.16 -6.25 -4.66
C GLU A 67 18.89 -5.97 -3.84
N GLY A 68 17.72 -6.32 -4.38
CA GLY A 68 16.45 -6.12 -3.68
C GLY A 68 16.32 -7.01 -2.46
N LYS A 69 16.83 -8.25 -2.53
CA LYS A 69 16.83 -9.22 -1.42
C LYS A 69 17.58 -8.75 -0.17
N VAL A 70 18.54 -7.83 -0.32
CA VAL A 70 19.21 -7.20 0.81
C VAL A 70 18.22 -6.40 1.67
N VAL A 71 17.29 -5.71 1.01
CA VAL A 71 16.30 -4.81 1.65
C VAL A 71 14.99 -5.53 1.93
N PHE A 72 14.63 -6.47 1.05
CA PHE A 72 13.44 -7.31 1.08
C PHE A 72 13.86 -8.79 1.20
N PRO A 73 14.21 -9.26 2.41
CA PRO A 73 14.66 -10.62 2.60
C PRO A 73 13.56 -11.66 2.29
N ASP A 74 13.97 -12.88 1.95
CA ASP A 74 13.06 -13.95 1.49
C ASP A 74 12.12 -14.48 2.60
N ASP A 75 12.39 -14.15 3.86
CA ASP A 75 11.60 -14.49 5.05
C ASP A 75 10.38 -13.59 5.27
N LEU A 76 10.28 -12.49 4.52
CA LEU A 76 9.12 -11.61 4.55
C LEU A 76 7.85 -12.39 4.21
N THR A 77 6.76 -12.05 4.90
CA THR A 77 5.48 -12.70 4.61
C THR A 77 5.03 -12.32 3.20
N LYS A 78 4.82 -13.32 2.34
CA LYS A 78 4.37 -13.16 0.96
C LYS A 78 2.85 -13.08 0.92
N LEU A 79 2.28 -12.32 -0.03
CA LEU A 79 0.82 -12.24 -0.22
C LEU A 79 0.17 -13.62 -0.40
N MET A 80 0.88 -14.48 -1.12
CA MET A 80 0.46 -15.83 -1.45
C MET A 80 1.63 -16.79 -1.31
N PRO A 81 1.73 -17.54 -0.21
CA PRO A 81 2.72 -18.59 -0.09
C PRO A 81 2.49 -19.68 -1.12
N LEU A 82 3.58 -20.23 -1.68
CA LEU A 82 3.52 -21.30 -2.69
C LEU A 82 2.70 -22.51 -2.20
N ALA A 83 2.83 -22.88 -0.93
CA ALA A 83 2.06 -23.97 -0.33
C ALA A 83 0.54 -23.73 -0.38
N TYR A 84 0.10 -22.48 -0.21
CA TYR A 84 -1.30 -22.10 -0.32
C TYR A 84 -1.77 -22.09 -1.78
N PHE A 85 -0.94 -21.64 -2.71
CA PHE A 85 -1.28 -21.70 -4.13
C PHE A 85 -1.43 -23.13 -4.63
N SER A 86 -0.50 -24.01 -4.27
CA SER A 86 -0.53 -25.42 -4.66
C SER A 86 -1.75 -26.18 -4.12
N SER A 87 -2.36 -25.73 -3.01
CA SER A 87 -3.62 -26.33 -2.53
C SER A 87 -4.86 -25.86 -3.28
N LEU A 88 -4.78 -24.71 -3.96
CA LEU A 88 -5.87 -24.13 -4.76
C LEU A 88 -5.88 -24.63 -6.20
N THR A 89 -4.75 -25.10 -6.72
CA THR A 89 -4.63 -25.56 -8.11
C THR A 89 -4.31 -27.05 -8.17
N SER A 90 -5.04 -27.81 -8.99
CA SER A 90 -4.75 -29.25 -9.24
C SER A 90 -3.43 -29.51 -9.97
N ALA A 91 -2.73 -28.44 -10.39
CA ALA A 91 -1.42 -28.51 -11.00
C ALA A 91 -0.32 -28.68 -9.92
N ALA A 92 0.03 -29.92 -9.64
CA ALA A 92 1.29 -30.30 -9.01
C ALA A 92 2.45 -30.05 -9.99
N GLY A 93 2.77 -28.78 -10.24
CA GLY A 93 3.86 -28.39 -11.12
C GLY A 93 4.62 -27.24 -10.47
N SER A 94 5.93 -27.40 -10.32
CA SER A 94 6.83 -26.28 -10.06
C SER A 94 6.45 -25.13 -10.98
N LEU A 95 6.03 -23.99 -10.45
CA LEU A 95 5.93 -22.80 -11.28
C LEU A 95 7.30 -22.64 -11.95
N PRO A 96 7.34 -22.44 -13.27
CA PRO A 96 8.60 -22.29 -13.97
C PRO A 96 9.40 -21.20 -13.25
N PRO A 97 10.71 -21.42 -13.02
CA PRO A 97 11.56 -20.35 -12.54
C PRO A 97 11.34 -19.15 -13.47
N PRO A 98 11.24 -17.93 -12.90
CA PRO A 98 10.91 -16.75 -13.68
C PRO A 98 11.81 -16.72 -14.90
N ALA A 99 11.26 -16.38 -16.08
CA ALA A 99 12.12 -15.84 -17.12
C ALA A 99 12.76 -14.61 -16.47
N PRO A 100 14.08 -14.64 -16.15
CA PRO A 100 14.70 -13.43 -15.72
C PRO A 100 14.48 -12.46 -16.89
N PRO A 101 14.10 -11.19 -16.67
CA PRO A 101 14.37 -10.20 -17.70
C PRO A 101 15.82 -10.42 -18.12
N ALA A 102 16.17 -10.27 -19.41
CA ALA A 102 17.55 -10.51 -19.87
C ALA A 102 18.63 -9.83 -18.99
N ALA A 103 18.23 -8.82 -18.21
CA ALA A 103 18.95 -8.20 -17.11
C ALA A 103 19.30 -9.08 -15.88
N ALA A 104 18.47 -10.01 -15.41
CA ALA A 104 18.77 -10.83 -14.22
C ALA A 104 19.70 -12.02 -14.51
N ALA A 105 19.93 -12.36 -15.78
CA ALA A 105 21.04 -13.21 -16.22
C ALA A 105 22.36 -12.44 -16.41
N SER A 106 22.29 -11.11 -16.39
CA SER A 106 23.46 -10.23 -16.44
C SER A 106 23.73 -9.65 -15.06
N THR A 107 24.99 -9.52 -14.69
CA THR A 107 25.48 -8.78 -13.53
C THR A 107 25.26 -7.26 -13.65
N ALA A 108 24.14 -6.83 -14.25
CA ALA A 108 23.81 -5.42 -14.45
C ALA A 108 22.99 -4.92 -13.27
N GLU A 109 23.55 -3.96 -12.53
CA GLU A 109 22.87 -3.31 -11.42
C GLU A 109 21.55 -2.66 -11.87
N PHE A 110 20.52 -2.72 -11.03
CA PHE A 110 19.25 -2.05 -11.35
C PHE A 110 19.46 -0.54 -11.45
N ASN A 111 18.66 0.11 -12.29
CA ASN A 111 18.76 1.55 -12.45
C ASN A 111 18.43 2.27 -11.11
N PHE A 112 19.00 3.46 -10.94
CA PHE A 112 18.78 4.28 -9.74
C PHE A 112 17.30 4.62 -9.50
N ILE A 113 16.49 4.70 -10.57
CA ILE A 113 15.06 5.00 -10.50
C ILE A 113 14.33 3.88 -9.73
N THR A 114 14.57 2.63 -10.09
CA THR A 114 14.00 1.45 -9.43
C THR A 114 14.50 1.34 -7.99
N GLN A 115 15.82 1.47 -7.77
CA GLN A 115 16.38 1.38 -6.42
C GLN A 115 15.81 2.46 -5.48
N SER A 116 15.80 3.73 -5.89
CA SER A 116 15.28 4.83 -5.06
C SER A 116 13.80 4.65 -4.73
N PHE A 117 13.00 4.14 -5.67
CA PHE A 117 11.59 3.86 -5.46
C PHE A 117 11.35 2.78 -4.39
N PHE A 118 12.05 1.64 -4.48
CA PHE A 118 11.86 0.54 -3.53
C PHE A 118 12.49 0.81 -2.16
N LEU A 119 13.63 1.51 -2.12
CA LEU A 119 14.18 1.96 -0.85
C LEU A 119 13.25 2.96 -0.17
N CYS A 120 12.57 3.82 -0.93
CA CYS A 120 11.54 4.70 -0.38
C CYS A 120 10.39 3.90 0.21
N TRP A 121 9.89 2.88 -0.51
CA TRP A 121 8.85 1.99 0.02
C TRP A 121 9.27 1.36 1.35
N ARG A 122 10.47 0.77 1.42
CA ARG A 122 10.95 0.16 2.66
C ARG A 122 11.14 1.19 3.78
N ALA A 123 11.61 2.40 3.47
CA ALA A 123 11.73 3.47 4.46
C ALA A 123 10.38 3.88 5.04
N LEU A 124 9.33 3.97 4.20
CA LEU A 124 7.97 4.26 4.63
C LEU A 124 7.39 3.12 5.48
N HIS A 125 7.64 1.87 5.09
CA HIS A 125 7.24 0.69 5.84
C HIS A 125 7.85 0.68 7.26
N LEU A 126 9.14 0.98 7.40
CA LEU A 126 9.81 0.96 8.71
C LEU A 126 9.61 2.25 9.52
N GLY A 127 9.27 3.36 8.87
CA GLY A 127 9.12 4.67 9.48
C GLY A 127 7.67 5.09 9.67
N VAL A 128 6.99 5.41 8.57
CA VAL A 128 5.67 6.04 8.57
C VAL A 128 4.59 5.07 9.04
N VAL A 129 4.56 3.85 8.52
CA VAL A 129 3.49 2.87 8.78
C VAL A 129 3.38 2.50 10.28
N PRO A 130 4.47 2.21 11.01
CA PRO A 130 4.43 2.00 12.45
C PRO A 130 3.90 3.23 13.21
N GLN A 131 4.20 4.45 12.77
CA GLN A 131 3.65 5.65 13.40
C GLN A 131 2.16 5.80 13.14
N CYS A 132 1.68 5.50 11.92
CA CYS A 132 0.24 5.46 11.62
C CYS A 132 -0.51 4.49 12.54
N ASN A 133 0.03 3.28 12.74
CA ASN A 133 -0.56 2.27 13.62
C ASN A 133 -0.52 2.69 15.10
N ARG A 134 0.61 3.27 15.56
CA ARG A 134 0.74 3.79 16.93
C ARG A 134 -0.21 4.96 17.20
N TYR A 135 -0.45 5.80 16.21
CA TYR A 135 -1.35 6.94 16.34
C TYR A 135 -2.76 6.52 16.78
N GLU A 136 -3.29 5.46 16.19
CA GLU A 136 -4.60 4.93 16.58
C GLU A 136 -4.61 4.47 18.05
N ASN A 137 -3.54 3.81 18.50
CA ASN A 137 -3.41 3.38 19.90
C ASN A 137 -3.29 4.56 20.86
N ILE A 138 -2.57 5.63 20.47
CA ILE A 138 -2.47 6.87 21.25
C ILE A 138 -3.85 7.51 21.40
N LEU A 139 -4.63 7.61 20.32
CA LEU A 139 -5.98 8.18 20.38
C LEU A 139 -6.93 7.35 21.23
N ARG A 140 -6.87 6.01 21.14
CA ARG A 140 -7.65 5.11 22.01
C ARG A 140 -7.28 5.29 23.47
N GLY A 141 -5.98 5.36 23.79
CA GLY A 141 -5.50 5.60 25.15
C GLY A 141 -5.94 6.96 25.70
N LEU A 142 -5.83 8.02 24.89
CA LEU A 142 -6.30 9.35 25.26
C LEU A 142 -7.81 9.36 25.50
N ASN A 143 -8.59 8.70 24.64
CA ASN A 143 -10.04 8.59 24.82
C ASN A 143 -10.41 7.73 26.04
N HIS A 144 -9.58 6.78 26.46
CA HIS A 144 -9.83 6.03 27.70
C HIS A 144 -9.56 6.87 28.96
N HIS A 145 -8.46 7.65 28.95
CA HIS A 145 -8.03 8.46 30.09
C HIS A 145 -8.48 9.93 30.03
N HIS A 146 -9.36 10.31 29.11
CA HIS A 146 -9.70 11.73 28.86
C HIS A 146 -10.25 12.46 30.09
N ALA A 147 -11.01 11.77 30.95
CA ALA A 147 -11.52 12.35 32.21
C ALA A 147 -10.39 12.77 33.16
N GLY A 148 -9.23 12.12 33.07
CA GLY A 148 -8.04 12.46 33.86
C GLY A 148 -7.35 13.75 33.40
N LEU A 149 -7.73 14.34 32.27
CA LEU A 149 -7.15 15.61 31.80
C LEU A 149 -7.53 16.77 32.73
N GLU A 150 -8.74 16.76 33.30
CA GLU A 150 -9.20 17.81 34.22
C GLU A 150 -8.51 17.73 35.58
N THR A 151 -8.09 16.53 35.98
CA THR A 151 -7.44 16.26 37.26
C THR A 151 -5.92 16.18 37.18
N ASN A 152 -5.34 16.43 36.00
CA ASN A 152 -3.90 16.27 35.71
C ASN A 152 -3.37 14.86 36.05
N ASP A 153 -4.15 13.82 35.73
CA ASP A 153 -3.70 12.44 35.86
C ASP A 153 -2.46 12.17 34.98
N PRO A 154 -1.40 11.52 35.50
CA PRO A 154 -0.18 11.26 34.75
C PRO A 154 -0.38 10.48 33.45
N HIS A 155 -1.34 9.54 33.38
CA HIS A 155 -1.58 8.75 32.17
C HIS A 155 -2.26 9.58 31.10
N ALA A 156 -3.27 10.38 31.49
CA ALA A 156 -3.95 11.29 30.60
C ALA A 156 -2.96 12.32 30.00
N MET A 157 -2.10 12.90 30.85
CA MET A 157 -1.02 13.81 30.43
C MET A 157 -0.01 13.12 29.51
N HIS A 158 0.39 11.87 29.83
CA HIS A 158 1.32 11.10 29.00
C HIS A 158 0.79 10.89 27.57
N TYR A 159 -0.45 10.43 27.42
CA TYR A 159 -1.05 10.24 26.09
C TYR A 159 -1.25 11.57 25.35
N LEU A 160 -1.56 12.66 26.06
CA LEU A 160 -1.67 13.98 25.45
C LEU A 160 -0.33 14.47 24.88
N VAL A 161 0.76 14.30 25.63
CA VAL A 161 2.12 14.65 25.18
C VAL A 161 2.54 13.81 23.98
N LEU A 162 2.28 12.50 24.02
CA LEU A 162 2.54 11.62 22.88
C LEU A 162 1.75 12.06 21.64
N LYS A 163 0.46 12.38 21.80
CA LYS A 163 -0.38 12.87 20.70
C LYS A 163 0.21 14.13 20.08
N PHE A 164 0.53 15.16 20.86
CA PHE A 164 1.10 16.40 20.31
C PHE A 164 2.45 16.18 19.62
N GLY A 165 3.30 15.32 20.20
CA GLY A 165 4.58 14.95 19.59
C GLY A 165 4.40 14.25 18.24
N THR A 166 3.47 13.30 18.15
CA THR A 166 3.19 12.58 16.90
C THR A 166 2.48 13.47 15.87
N ASP A 167 1.52 14.31 16.29
CA ASP A 167 0.83 15.26 15.41
C ASP A 167 1.85 16.18 14.71
N ALA A 168 2.80 16.74 15.46
CA ALA A 168 3.81 17.65 14.93
C ALA A 168 4.73 17.01 13.88
N GLN A 169 5.00 15.70 13.99
CA GLN A 169 5.88 14.98 13.08
C GLN A 169 5.15 14.45 11.85
N LEU A 170 3.97 13.86 12.06
CA LEU A 170 3.28 13.05 11.06
C LEU A 170 2.24 13.84 10.26
N LEU A 171 1.65 14.89 10.84
CA LEU A 171 0.56 15.66 10.21
C LEU A 171 1.06 16.91 9.49
N SER A 172 2.33 16.93 9.08
CA SER A 172 2.80 17.98 8.19
C SER A 172 2.16 17.81 6.80
N PRO A 173 1.56 18.87 6.23
CA PRO A 173 0.79 18.75 4.99
C PRO A 173 1.65 18.27 3.81
N ASP A 174 2.91 18.74 3.75
CA ASP A 174 3.86 18.35 2.71
C ASP A 174 4.17 16.84 2.77
N LEU A 175 4.41 16.30 3.97
CA LEU A 175 4.68 14.86 4.15
C LEU A 175 3.47 14.01 3.75
N LEU A 176 2.27 14.39 4.19
CA LEU A 176 1.04 13.67 3.86
C LEU A 176 0.76 13.71 2.35
N GLN A 177 1.02 14.83 1.67
CA GLN A 177 0.89 14.94 0.22
C GLN A 177 1.86 14.00 -0.50
N GLU A 178 3.13 14.00 -0.11
CA GLU A 178 4.14 13.10 -0.69
C GLU A 178 3.79 11.62 -0.45
N ILE A 179 3.25 11.28 0.73
CA ILE A 179 2.75 9.93 1.04
C ILE A 179 1.62 9.54 0.08
N VAL A 180 0.64 10.41 -0.17
CA VAL A 180 -0.49 10.13 -1.07
C VAL A 180 0.00 9.96 -2.51
N LEU A 181 0.92 10.81 -2.98
CA LEU A 181 1.54 10.69 -4.30
C LEU A 181 2.30 9.38 -4.44
N PHE A 182 3.09 8.99 -3.43
CA PHE A 182 3.78 7.70 -3.42
C PHE A 182 2.80 6.53 -3.47
N CYS A 183 1.73 6.55 -2.66
CA CYS A 183 0.70 5.51 -2.64
C CYS A 183 0.02 5.34 -4.01
N SER A 184 -0.27 6.45 -4.70
CA SER A 184 -0.80 6.43 -6.07
C SER A 184 0.19 5.78 -7.04
N ALA A 185 1.45 6.22 -7.03
CA ALA A 185 2.49 5.68 -7.93
C ALA A 185 2.78 4.20 -7.67
N ALA A 186 2.83 3.79 -6.40
CA ALA A 186 2.94 2.39 -5.97
C ALA A 186 1.77 1.55 -6.45
N SER A 187 0.54 2.06 -6.32
CA SER A 187 -0.66 1.39 -6.85
C SER A 187 -0.58 1.22 -8.37
N THR A 188 -0.17 2.26 -9.10
CA THR A 188 0.04 2.23 -10.56
C THR A 188 1.08 1.17 -10.95
N LYS A 189 2.21 1.08 -10.24
CA LYS A 189 3.23 0.07 -10.55
C LYS A 189 2.76 -1.36 -10.31
N LEU A 190 2.02 -1.59 -9.23
CA LEU A 190 1.46 -2.90 -8.94
C LEU A 190 0.44 -3.30 -10.01
N ILE A 191 -0.50 -2.42 -10.35
CA ILE A 191 -1.55 -2.75 -11.34
C ILE A 191 -0.96 -2.90 -12.76
N ASP A 192 -0.03 -2.04 -13.18
CA ASP A 192 0.64 -2.15 -14.49
C ASP A 192 1.28 -3.52 -14.70
N THR A 193 1.82 -4.11 -13.63
CA THR A 193 2.52 -5.39 -13.68
C THR A 193 1.56 -6.58 -13.54
N LEU A 194 0.55 -6.45 -12.67
CA LEU A 194 -0.42 -7.51 -12.39
C LEU A 194 -1.51 -7.62 -13.46
N GLU A 195 -1.87 -6.52 -14.11
CA GLU A 195 -2.91 -6.43 -15.14
C GLU A 195 -2.49 -5.42 -16.22
N PRO A 196 -1.67 -5.84 -17.20
CA PRO A 196 -1.21 -4.94 -18.25
C PRO A 196 -2.41 -4.50 -19.12
N PRO A 197 -2.38 -3.27 -19.65
CA PRO A 197 -3.53 -2.61 -20.30
C PRO A 197 -4.11 -3.35 -21.52
N GLN A 198 -3.39 -4.34 -22.06
CA GLN A 198 -3.90 -5.18 -23.15
C GLN A 198 -5.03 -6.14 -22.72
N HIS A 199 -5.05 -6.58 -21.44
CA HIS A 199 -6.18 -7.36 -20.91
C HIS A 199 -7.35 -6.45 -20.45
N ALA A 200 -7.06 -5.21 -20.07
CA ALA A 200 -8.10 -4.21 -19.81
C ALA A 200 -8.85 -3.78 -21.08
N LYS A 201 -8.22 -3.88 -22.27
CA LYS A 201 -8.88 -3.66 -23.56
C LYS A 201 -9.97 -4.70 -23.86
N ASN A 202 -9.82 -5.97 -23.46
CA ASN A 202 -10.93 -6.92 -23.58
C ASN A 202 -12.14 -6.54 -22.70
N ALA A 203 -11.94 -5.69 -21.68
CA ALA A 203 -13.01 -5.09 -20.90
C ALA A 203 -13.48 -3.70 -21.41
N MET A 204 -12.68 -3.02 -22.24
CA MET A 204 -12.93 -1.67 -22.79
C MET A 204 -13.39 -1.64 -24.27
N ASP A 205 -13.04 -2.65 -25.08
CA ASP A 205 -13.54 -2.85 -26.45
C ASP A 205 -15.02 -3.30 -26.47
N VAL A 206 -15.63 -3.41 -25.30
CA VAL A 206 -17.06 -3.61 -25.10
C VAL A 206 -17.76 -2.24 -25.03
N SER A 207 -17.62 -1.44 -26.09
CA SER A 207 -18.43 -0.23 -26.27
C SER A 207 -19.38 -0.41 -27.46
N ALA A 208 -20.66 -0.12 -27.20
CA ALA A 208 -21.76 0.04 -28.16
C ALA A 208 -22.52 -1.21 -28.67
N GLY A 209 -22.56 -2.31 -27.92
CA GLY A 209 -23.54 -3.40 -28.12
C GLY A 209 -24.19 -3.78 -26.81
N GLU A 210 -25.49 -4.10 -26.80
CA GLU A 210 -26.18 -4.71 -25.67
C GLU A 210 -25.42 -5.98 -25.25
N VAL A 211 -24.64 -5.91 -24.18
CA VAL A 211 -23.83 -7.03 -23.71
C VAL A 211 -24.64 -7.80 -22.71
N GLU A 212 -24.93 -9.06 -23.04
CA GLU A 212 -25.36 -10.05 -22.06
C GLU A 212 -24.36 -10.03 -20.90
N VAL A 213 -24.80 -9.49 -19.76
CA VAL A 213 -23.97 -9.45 -18.55
C VAL A 213 -23.81 -10.89 -18.08
N ASN A 214 -22.68 -11.51 -18.41
CA ASN A 214 -22.33 -12.79 -17.81
C ASN A 214 -21.98 -12.54 -16.33
N TYR A 215 -22.98 -12.73 -15.46
CA TYR A 215 -22.87 -12.61 -14.01
C TYR A 215 -21.87 -13.60 -13.37
N GLN A 216 -21.22 -14.47 -14.14
CA GLN A 216 -20.22 -15.42 -13.65
C GLN A 216 -18.76 -14.96 -13.90
N ASP A 217 -18.53 -13.92 -14.72
CA ASP A 217 -17.17 -13.48 -15.12
C ASP A 217 -16.52 -12.46 -14.16
N TRP A 218 -17.16 -12.16 -13.04
CA TRP A 218 -16.61 -11.22 -12.06
C TRP A 218 -15.48 -11.85 -11.23
N LEU A 219 -15.54 -13.16 -10.98
CA LEU A 219 -14.53 -13.89 -10.19
C LEU A 219 -13.45 -14.45 -11.12
N CYS A 220 -12.20 -14.03 -10.91
CA CYS A 220 -11.08 -14.50 -11.72
C CYS A 220 -10.46 -15.74 -11.11
N THR A 221 -10.13 -16.74 -11.93
CA THR A 221 -9.44 -17.97 -11.49
C THR A 221 -7.92 -17.82 -11.64
N PRO A 222 -7.12 -18.63 -10.92
CA PRO A 222 -5.66 -18.65 -11.05
C PRO A 222 -5.15 -18.87 -12.47
N GLU A 223 -5.91 -19.58 -13.30
CA GLU A 223 -5.52 -19.97 -14.66
C GLU A 223 -5.43 -18.77 -15.61
N GLN A 224 -6.19 -17.70 -15.34
CA GLN A 224 -6.25 -16.50 -16.17
C GLN A 224 -4.99 -15.62 -16.10
N LEU A 225 -4.08 -15.86 -15.13
CA LEU A 225 -2.85 -15.09 -15.00
C LEU A 225 -1.69 -15.73 -15.78
N THR A 226 -0.87 -14.88 -16.39
CA THR A 226 0.38 -15.29 -17.05
C THR A 226 1.37 -15.86 -16.02
N ALA A 227 2.37 -16.60 -16.50
CA ALA A 227 3.42 -17.14 -15.64
C ALA A 227 4.14 -16.03 -14.86
N ASP A 228 4.43 -14.90 -15.50
CA ASP A 228 5.11 -13.76 -14.88
C ASP A 228 4.25 -13.09 -13.81
N GLN A 229 2.95 -12.90 -14.07
CA GLN A 229 2.02 -12.35 -13.09
C GLN A 229 1.89 -13.26 -11.86
N LYS A 230 1.80 -14.57 -12.08
CA LYS A 230 1.81 -15.56 -10.98
C LYS A 230 3.10 -15.47 -10.18
N HIS A 231 4.24 -15.37 -10.85
CA HIS A 231 5.54 -15.27 -10.19
C HIS A 231 5.63 -14.01 -9.31
N VAL A 232 5.20 -12.86 -9.83
CA VAL A 232 5.13 -11.62 -9.05
C VAL A 232 4.21 -11.79 -7.85
N LEU A 233 2.99 -12.27 -8.05
CA LEU A 233 1.99 -12.42 -6.99
C LEU A 233 2.45 -13.35 -5.85
N LEU A 234 3.11 -14.45 -6.20
CA LEU A 234 3.61 -15.45 -5.25
C LEU A 234 4.78 -14.98 -4.40
N ASN A 235 5.56 -14.02 -4.91
CA ASN A 235 6.78 -13.55 -4.26
C ASN A 235 6.67 -12.11 -3.75
N LEU A 236 5.58 -11.40 -4.02
CA LEU A 236 5.36 -10.05 -3.54
C LEU A 236 5.20 -10.04 -2.02
N PRO A 237 6.01 -9.27 -1.27
CA PRO A 237 5.82 -9.10 0.16
C PRO A 237 4.45 -8.47 0.46
N GLU A 238 3.75 -9.05 1.44
CA GLU A 238 2.40 -8.63 1.84
C GLU A 238 2.35 -7.16 2.27
N HIS A 239 3.39 -6.72 3.00
CA HIS A 239 3.42 -5.36 3.53
C HIS A 239 3.37 -4.29 2.45
N LEU A 240 3.81 -4.56 1.22
CA LEU A 240 3.74 -3.55 0.16
C LEU A 240 2.30 -3.10 -0.10
N VAL A 241 1.36 -4.05 -0.15
CA VAL A 241 -0.08 -3.72 -0.31
C VAL A 241 -0.64 -3.15 0.99
N ASP A 242 -0.23 -3.71 2.14
CA ASP A 242 -0.69 -3.27 3.46
C ASP A 242 -0.32 -1.80 3.76
N ASP A 243 0.89 -1.40 3.39
CA ASP A 243 1.46 -0.07 3.58
C ASP A 243 0.64 0.98 2.83
N ILE A 244 0.33 0.72 1.56
CA ILE A 244 -0.50 1.61 0.74
C ILE A 244 -1.85 1.83 1.42
N MET A 245 -2.53 0.75 1.81
CA MET A 245 -3.84 0.84 2.45
C MET A 245 -3.77 1.57 3.80
N THR A 246 -2.78 1.23 4.62
CA THR A 246 -2.60 1.81 5.97
C THR A 246 -2.31 3.31 5.90
N MET A 247 -1.40 3.74 5.01
CA MET A 247 -1.09 5.14 4.82
C MET A 247 -2.27 5.94 4.26
N LEU A 248 -3.00 5.40 3.28
CA LEU A 248 -4.17 6.07 2.72
C LEU A 248 -5.32 6.19 3.72
N ILE A 249 -5.60 5.13 4.50
CA ILE A 249 -6.59 5.18 5.59
C ILE A 249 -6.17 6.23 6.62
N PHE A 250 -4.89 6.28 6.98
CA PHE A 250 -4.37 7.28 7.90
C PHE A 250 -4.64 8.70 7.40
N VAL A 251 -4.24 9.03 6.17
CA VAL A 251 -4.48 10.35 5.56
C VAL A 251 -5.98 10.66 5.50
N ALA A 252 -6.81 9.70 5.10
CA ALA A 252 -8.26 9.88 5.01
C ALA A 252 -8.93 10.24 6.34
N ARG A 253 -8.37 9.76 7.46
CA ARG A 253 -8.92 10.00 8.81
C ARG A 253 -8.33 11.24 9.48
N THR A 254 -7.16 11.70 9.07
CA THR A 254 -6.46 12.87 9.64
C THR A 254 -6.61 14.13 8.81
N ASP A 255 -6.39 14.06 7.50
CA ASP A 255 -6.60 15.19 6.58
C ASP A 255 -7.10 14.72 5.21
N PRO A 256 -8.43 14.50 5.06
CA PRO A 256 -9.01 13.99 3.83
C PRO A 256 -8.85 14.95 2.64
N ALA A 257 -8.56 16.24 2.87
CA ALA A 257 -8.38 17.19 1.77
C ALA A 257 -7.16 16.85 0.91
N ILE A 258 -6.14 16.23 1.52
CA ILE A 258 -4.88 15.86 0.86
C ILE A 258 -5.09 14.74 -0.17
N LEU A 259 -6.12 13.90 -0.03
CA LEU A 259 -6.47 12.86 -1.01
C LEU A 259 -6.84 13.42 -2.41
N LYS A 260 -6.99 14.74 -2.55
CA LYS A 260 -7.25 15.41 -3.83
C LYS A 260 -5.98 15.64 -4.65
N THR A 261 -4.81 15.49 -4.04
CA THR A 261 -3.51 15.81 -4.64
C THR A 261 -3.04 14.80 -5.68
N ALA A 262 -3.60 13.58 -5.69
CA ALA A 262 -3.23 12.52 -6.62
C ALA A 262 -4.47 11.81 -7.18
N SER A 263 -4.32 11.19 -8.35
CA SER A 263 -5.35 10.29 -8.91
C SER A 263 -5.35 8.98 -8.14
N MET A 264 -6.54 8.57 -7.69
CA MET A 264 -6.77 7.32 -6.95
C MET A 264 -7.34 6.20 -7.84
N ASP A 265 -7.38 6.39 -9.16
CA ASP A 265 -7.88 5.42 -10.13
C ASP A 265 -7.11 4.10 -10.06
N SER A 266 -5.78 4.17 -10.02
CA SER A 266 -4.91 2.99 -9.90
C SER A 266 -5.10 2.27 -8.57
N THR A 267 -5.32 3.00 -7.48
CA THR A 267 -5.58 2.43 -6.15
C THR A 267 -6.93 1.70 -6.13
N LEU A 268 -7.97 2.31 -6.71
CA LEU A 268 -9.27 1.65 -6.84
C LEU A 268 -9.18 0.41 -7.73
N SER A 269 -8.46 0.50 -8.84
CA SER A 269 -8.18 -0.65 -9.73
C SER A 269 -7.47 -1.78 -9.00
N LEU A 270 -6.47 -1.45 -8.18
CA LEU A 270 -5.74 -2.43 -7.36
C LEU A 270 -6.66 -3.13 -6.35
N ILE A 271 -7.55 -2.38 -5.69
CA ILE A 271 -8.55 -2.96 -4.77
C ILE A 271 -9.49 -3.89 -5.53
N VAL A 272 -10.05 -3.45 -6.66
CA VAL A 272 -10.94 -4.28 -7.48
C VAL A 272 -10.21 -5.53 -8.00
N PHE A 273 -8.95 -5.42 -8.40
CA PHE A 273 -8.14 -6.56 -8.85
C PHE A 273 -8.09 -7.68 -7.80
N PHE A 274 -7.89 -7.32 -6.53
CA PHE A 274 -7.84 -8.28 -5.43
C PHE A 274 -9.23 -8.74 -4.98
N LEU A 275 -10.26 -7.88 -5.02
CA LEU A 275 -11.65 -8.30 -4.72
C LEU A 275 -12.15 -9.37 -5.71
N ARG A 276 -11.73 -9.30 -6.97
CA ARG A 276 -12.01 -10.32 -7.99
C ARG A 276 -11.20 -11.60 -7.82
N ARG A 277 -10.15 -11.57 -7.00
CA ARG A 277 -9.20 -12.68 -6.77
C ARG A 277 -9.02 -12.89 -5.26
N PRO A 278 -10.06 -13.31 -4.52
CA PRO A 278 -9.97 -13.52 -3.07
C PRO A 278 -8.89 -14.55 -2.69
N TRP A 279 -8.57 -15.47 -3.61
CA TRP A 279 -7.50 -16.44 -3.47
C TRP A 279 -6.09 -15.81 -3.57
N ALA A 280 -5.94 -14.59 -4.13
CA ALA A 280 -4.67 -13.89 -4.31
C ALA A 280 -3.98 -13.45 -3.02
N ILE A 281 -4.75 -13.36 -1.92
CA ILE A 281 -4.26 -12.87 -0.63
C ILE A 281 -4.65 -13.90 0.41
N GLN A 282 -3.69 -14.53 1.07
CA GLN A 282 -4.02 -15.53 2.08
C GLN A 282 -4.64 -14.91 3.34
N LYS A 283 -4.09 -13.79 3.84
CA LYS A 283 -4.49 -13.21 5.13
C LYS A 283 -5.83 -12.45 5.02
N PRO A 284 -6.85 -12.83 5.81
CA PRO A 284 -8.15 -12.13 5.80
C PRO A 284 -8.06 -10.66 6.23
N HIS A 285 -7.12 -10.33 7.13
CA HIS A 285 -6.97 -8.97 7.66
C HIS A 285 -6.63 -7.95 6.56
N LEU A 286 -5.74 -8.30 5.63
CA LEU A 286 -5.41 -7.43 4.51
C LEU A 286 -6.60 -7.25 3.57
N ARG A 287 -7.40 -8.31 3.35
CA ARG A 287 -8.64 -8.21 2.55
C ARG A 287 -9.65 -7.27 3.20
N ALA A 288 -9.81 -7.36 4.53
CA ALA A 288 -10.69 -6.47 5.28
C ALA A 288 -10.24 -5.00 5.20
N LYS A 289 -8.93 -4.73 5.15
CA LYS A 289 -8.40 -3.38 4.94
C LYS A 289 -8.83 -2.78 3.60
N PHE A 290 -9.08 -3.55 2.54
CA PHE A 290 -9.64 -3.00 1.31
C PHE A 290 -11.02 -2.39 1.50
N GLY A 291 -11.88 -3.05 2.29
CA GLY A 291 -13.19 -2.50 2.67
C GLY A 291 -13.03 -1.21 3.47
N LEU A 292 -12.08 -1.15 4.40
CA LEU A 292 -11.77 0.06 5.16
C LEU A 292 -11.24 1.19 4.26
N THR A 293 -10.36 0.88 3.29
CA THR A 293 -9.87 1.87 2.33
C THR A 293 -11.01 2.39 1.45
N LEU A 294 -11.89 1.51 0.95
CA LEU A 294 -13.09 1.91 0.20
C LEU A 294 -13.98 2.84 1.03
N PHE A 295 -14.20 2.50 2.29
CA PHE A 295 -15.00 3.30 3.21
C PHE A 295 -14.37 4.67 3.52
N HIS A 296 -13.08 4.72 3.85
CA HIS A 296 -12.45 5.97 4.28
C HIS A 296 -12.03 6.88 3.12
N VAL A 297 -11.57 6.29 2.00
CA VAL A 297 -10.99 7.05 0.88
C VAL A 297 -12.01 7.36 -0.20
N PHE A 298 -12.88 6.41 -0.58
CA PHE A 298 -13.72 6.55 -1.78
C PHE A 298 -15.19 6.85 -1.47
N LEU A 299 -15.67 6.61 -0.25
CA LEU A 299 -17.04 6.90 0.11
C LEU A 299 -17.24 8.41 0.37
N PRO A 300 -18.30 9.04 -0.17
CA PRO A 300 -18.61 10.45 0.11
C PRO A 300 -18.74 10.75 1.61
N ALA A 301 -18.32 11.94 2.01
CA ALA A 301 -18.41 12.47 3.37
C ALA A 301 -19.83 12.38 3.94
N SER A 302 -20.86 12.60 3.11
CA SER A 302 -22.26 12.53 3.52
C SER A 302 -22.71 11.13 3.96
N ALA A 303 -22.03 10.08 3.51
CA ALA A 303 -22.35 8.69 3.83
C ALA A 303 -21.49 8.13 4.99
N ARG A 304 -20.58 8.92 5.56
CA ARG A 304 -19.71 8.53 6.67
C ARG A 304 -20.18 9.11 7.99
N SER A 305 -19.98 8.37 9.09
CA SER A 305 -20.28 8.89 10.43
C SER A 305 -19.12 9.76 10.94
N ARG A 306 -19.44 10.86 11.64
CA ARG A 306 -18.42 11.79 12.17
C ARG A 306 -17.46 11.13 13.18
N GLY A 307 -17.91 10.08 13.88
CA GLY A 307 -17.09 9.33 14.84
C GLY A 307 -15.91 8.57 14.24
N ASP A 308 -15.86 8.44 12.90
CA ASP A 308 -14.84 7.65 12.21
C ASP A 308 -13.56 8.44 11.89
N MET A 309 -13.58 9.77 12.10
CA MET A 309 -12.47 10.69 11.82
C MET A 309 -11.65 10.99 13.07
N TRP A 310 -10.35 11.23 12.87
CA TRP A 310 -9.42 11.67 13.91
C TRP A 310 -9.18 13.17 13.91
N SER A 311 -9.70 13.86 12.89
CA SER A 311 -9.63 15.30 12.73
C SER A 311 -10.96 15.97 12.98
N GLN A 312 -10.90 17.21 13.46
CA GLN A 312 -12.07 18.08 13.57
C GLN A 312 -12.43 18.77 12.25
N ASN A 313 -11.57 18.64 11.23
CA ASN A 313 -11.83 19.20 9.92
C ASN A 313 -13.04 18.54 9.29
N THR A 314 -13.86 19.35 8.62
CA THR A 314 -15.03 18.82 7.91
C THR A 314 -14.52 18.04 6.69
N PRO A 315 -14.89 16.76 6.53
CA PRO A 315 -14.46 15.99 5.38
C PRO A 315 -15.00 16.63 4.11
N VAL A 316 -14.11 16.89 3.15
CA VAL A 316 -14.47 17.52 1.87
C VAL A 316 -14.30 16.49 0.76
N ASP A 317 -15.39 16.21 0.05
CA ASP A 317 -15.38 15.31 -1.10
C ASP A 317 -14.44 15.83 -2.20
N GLY A 318 -13.86 14.89 -2.95
CA GLY A 318 -12.86 15.15 -3.98
C GLY A 318 -13.06 14.29 -5.21
N PRO A 319 -12.15 14.38 -6.20
CA PRO A 319 -12.23 13.54 -7.41
C PRO A 319 -12.31 12.04 -7.09
N HIS A 320 -11.62 11.61 -6.02
CA HIS A 320 -11.60 10.23 -5.57
C HIS A 320 -12.98 9.69 -5.14
N THR A 321 -13.88 10.51 -4.59
CA THR A 321 -15.21 10.03 -4.16
C THR A 321 -16.14 9.76 -5.33
N ASN A 322 -15.92 10.41 -6.48
CA ASN A 322 -16.68 10.18 -7.69
C ASN A 322 -16.27 8.89 -8.40
N LEU A 323 -15.08 8.33 -8.11
CA LEU A 323 -14.53 7.16 -8.80
C LEU A 323 -15.41 5.91 -8.68
N LEU A 324 -16.15 5.74 -7.58
CA LEU A 324 -17.08 4.62 -7.45
C LEU A 324 -18.19 4.65 -8.52
N SER A 325 -18.53 5.85 -9.00
CA SER A 325 -19.56 6.08 -10.02
C SER A 325 -19.01 6.26 -11.43
N THR A 326 -17.71 6.50 -11.61
CA THR A 326 -17.12 6.75 -12.94
C THR A 326 -16.18 5.64 -13.40
N HIS A 327 -15.59 4.88 -12.47
CA HIS A 327 -14.60 3.85 -12.78
C HIS A 327 -15.29 2.55 -13.24
N ILE A 328 -15.09 2.21 -14.51
CA ILE A 328 -15.78 1.09 -15.19
C ILE A 328 -15.59 -0.24 -14.43
N MET A 329 -14.36 -0.54 -13.98
CA MET A 329 -14.10 -1.79 -13.26
C MET A 329 -14.80 -1.83 -11.89
N ALA A 330 -14.94 -0.68 -11.23
CA ALA A 330 -15.57 -0.60 -9.93
C ALA A 330 -17.09 -0.83 -10.08
N GLN A 331 -17.72 -0.17 -11.04
CA GLN A 331 -19.14 -0.37 -11.33
C GLN A 331 -19.49 -1.83 -11.65
N ARG A 332 -18.61 -2.52 -12.40
CA ARG A 332 -18.89 -3.88 -12.88
C ARG A 332 -18.62 -4.97 -11.84
N TYR A 333 -17.58 -4.81 -11.03
CA TYR A 333 -17.05 -5.94 -10.24
C TYR A 333 -17.02 -5.69 -8.72
N MET A 334 -17.18 -4.46 -8.26
CA MET A 334 -17.01 -4.15 -6.83
C MET A 334 -18.15 -4.70 -5.97
N SER A 335 -19.40 -4.59 -6.40
CA SER A 335 -20.55 -5.06 -5.60
C SER A 335 -20.54 -6.56 -5.28
N PRO A 336 -20.32 -7.49 -6.23
CA PRO A 336 -20.21 -8.91 -5.88
C PRO A 336 -18.95 -9.21 -5.06
N GLY A 337 -17.84 -8.50 -5.32
CA GLY A 337 -16.61 -8.65 -4.55
C GLY A 337 -16.77 -8.26 -3.07
N LEU A 338 -17.51 -7.18 -2.80
CA LEU A 338 -17.85 -6.76 -1.44
C LEU A 338 -18.80 -7.73 -0.74
N LEU A 339 -19.80 -8.25 -1.46
CA LEU A 339 -20.69 -9.28 -0.91
C LEU A 339 -19.93 -10.54 -0.53
N LEU A 340 -18.91 -10.95 -1.31
CA LEU A 340 -18.06 -12.08 -0.95
C LEU A 340 -17.12 -11.77 0.24
N LEU A 341 -16.71 -10.51 0.40
CA LEU A 341 -15.84 -10.11 1.50
C LEU A 341 -16.58 -10.13 2.86
N TYR A 342 -17.88 -9.82 2.86
CA TYR A 342 -18.69 -9.64 4.07
C TYR A 342 -19.79 -10.70 4.29
N GLY A 343 -20.16 -11.48 3.27
CA GLY A 343 -21.16 -12.54 3.32
C GLY A 343 -20.57 -13.89 3.68
#